data_AF-A0A1I5MDK1-F1
#
_entry.id   AF-A0A1I5MDK1-F1
#
_cell.length_a   1.000
_cell.length_b   1.000
_cell.length_c   1.000
_cell.angle_alpha   90.00
_cell.angle_beta   90.00
_cell.angle_gamma   90.00
#
_symmetry.space_group_name_H-M   'P 1'
#
loop_
_entity.id
_entity.type
_entity.pdbx_description
1 polymer ?
#
loop_
_entity_poly.entity_id
_entity_poly.type
_entity_poly.pdbx_seq_one_letter_code
_entity_poly.pdbx_strand_id
1 'polypeptide(L)'
;MMHLVRFFTCLLLISIMSLTGCSSPSKSVHQYQIPIGTTYKIDAFNFDLSQLYSVAGMLNEKETEALMLRSFSAKLEKEGLLATEENTDALSLVVNIDYFRNYVGQATPFRTEMVSPPKLYYSIEVIDEKGEKKTIFQSQEMTTSARSLFYLGINKNIKEDVMYSLISANSIAKKLISLTPEHEGYSEDPEAYTSAANDIKLMLNQFSQKASTPSDKTYIPDTLTQKYLAMISSEQRRTRMNAYSEIQDQWLNQQALFDTLNDLILSSYNDDLTKQQLDELEEQIETIANAGLKEYKPTLVKITETATSTELQNFTSKQLKVLNSQALTSDVIHQPLPEDMNLSWKKHQLYNMATSEEKDLQRLAAKKIYRDYPKDKVLLDVLSDQLDQALIRGYNAELRNDFHAWICRILGTSGDTKYKPQLEYLAQNAAHRKVRNFAETYADEL
;
A
#
# COMPACT_ATOMS: atom_id res chain seq x y z
N MET A 1 -5.79 64.39 -16.83
CA MET A 1 -6.00 63.07 -17.45
C MET A 1 -4.82 62.70 -18.38
N MET A 2 -3.56 62.87 -17.94
CA MET A 2 -2.36 62.64 -18.77
C MET A 2 -1.17 62.04 -18.01
N HIS A 3 -1.36 61.62 -16.75
CA HIS A 3 -0.30 61.01 -15.92
C HIS A 3 -0.54 59.54 -15.56
N LEU A 4 -1.67 58.94 -15.94
CA LEU A 4 -2.02 57.56 -15.58
C LEU A 4 -1.57 56.50 -16.61
N VAL A 5 -1.14 56.91 -17.81
CA VAL A 5 -0.83 55.96 -18.92
C VAL A 5 0.66 55.56 -18.96
N ARG A 6 1.55 56.28 -18.26
CA ARG A 6 3.00 55.98 -18.29
C ARG A 6 3.48 55.01 -17.21
N PHE A 7 2.64 54.66 -16.23
CA PHE A 7 3.04 53.70 -15.19
C PHE A 7 2.75 52.23 -15.56
N PHE A 8 1.85 51.99 -16.51
CA PHE A 8 1.48 50.62 -16.93
C PHE A 8 2.38 50.02 -18.01
N THR A 9 3.21 50.83 -18.69
CA THR A 9 4.10 50.36 -19.76
C THR A 9 5.51 49.97 -19.29
N CYS A 10 5.94 50.40 -18.09
CA CYS A 10 7.20 49.93 -17.50
C CYS A 10 7.08 48.61 -16.71
N LEU A 11 5.88 48.26 -16.22
CA LEU A 11 5.67 47.00 -15.48
C LEU A 11 5.51 45.76 -16.39
N LEU A 12 5.17 45.96 -17.67
CA LEU A 12 4.98 44.86 -18.63
C LEU A 12 6.30 44.38 -19.27
N LEU A 13 7.37 45.18 -19.23
CA LEU A 13 8.67 44.84 -19.84
C LEU A 13 9.65 44.14 -18.87
N ILE A 14 9.39 44.19 -17.56
CA ILE A 14 10.24 43.51 -16.55
C ILE A 14 9.78 42.06 -16.29
N SER A 15 8.55 41.68 -16.65
CA SER A 15 8.06 40.30 -16.49
C SER A 15 8.43 39.34 -17.63
N ILE A 16 9.15 39.79 -18.67
CA ILE A 16 9.51 38.95 -19.83
C ILE A 16 10.96 38.43 -19.75
N MET A 17 11.81 38.96 -18.86
CA MET A 17 13.24 38.57 -18.80
C MET A 17 13.59 37.55 -17.70
N SER A 18 12.62 37.00 -16.97
CA SER A 18 12.89 36.10 -15.82
C SER A 18 12.68 34.61 -16.09
N LEU A 19 12.43 34.20 -17.34
CA LEU A 19 12.15 32.80 -17.71
C LEU A 19 13.17 32.18 -18.67
N THR A 20 14.40 32.69 -18.73
CA THR A 20 15.51 31.89 -19.25
C THR A 20 16.01 30.97 -18.15
N GLY A 21 15.18 30.00 -17.77
CA GLY A 21 15.66 28.86 -17.00
C GLY A 21 16.69 28.14 -17.86
N CYS A 22 17.95 28.15 -17.41
CA CYS A 22 19.00 27.32 -17.99
C CYS A 22 18.60 25.85 -17.79
N SER A 23 17.83 25.28 -18.71
CA SER A 23 17.69 23.83 -18.80
C SER A 23 19.06 23.32 -19.19
N SER A 24 19.76 22.73 -18.21
CA SER A 24 20.99 22.01 -18.51
C SER A 24 20.62 20.95 -19.57
N PRO A 25 21.35 20.86 -20.70
CA PRO A 25 21.06 19.87 -21.72
C PRO A 25 21.02 18.51 -21.03
N SER A 26 19.90 17.78 -21.18
CA SER A 26 19.79 16.45 -20.61
C SER A 26 20.93 15.63 -21.18
N LYS A 27 21.82 15.13 -20.32
CA LYS A 27 22.88 14.21 -20.76
C LYS A 27 22.17 13.08 -21.50
N SER A 28 22.46 12.93 -22.79
CA SER A 28 21.94 11.82 -23.57
C SER A 28 22.48 10.54 -22.94
N VAL A 29 21.58 9.80 -22.28
CA VAL A 29 21.92 8.49 -21.71
C VAL A 29 22.35 7.62 -22.87
N HIS A 30 23.61 7.21 -22.89
CA HIS A 30 24.10 6.28 -23.91
C HIS A 30 23.31 4.97 -23.76
N GLN A 31 22.46 4.68 -24.73
CA GLN A 31 21.68 3.46 -24.75
C GLN A 31 22.61 2.29 -25.04
N TYR A 32 22.51 1.25 -24.21
CA TYR A 32 23.21 0.00 -24.44
C TYR A 32 22.69 -0.65 -25.73
N GLN A 33 23.60 -1.08 -26.61
CA GLN A 33 23.26 -1.77 -27.85
C GLN A 33 23.15 -3.28 -27.57
N ILE A 34 21.94 -3.83 -27.75
CA ILE A 34 21.68 -5.26 -27.57
C ILE A 34 22.36 -6.05 -28.71
N PRO A 35 23.19 -7.07 -28.42
CA PRO A 35 23.77 -7.94 -29.44
C PRO A 35 22.73 -8.73 -30.23
N ILE A 36 23.09 -9.11 -31.45
CA ILE A 36 22.27 -10.01 -32.28
C ILE A 36 22.28 -11.42 -31.66
N GLY A 37 21.13 -12.08 -31.65
CA GLY A 37 20.92 -13.42 -31.11
C GLY A 37 20.74 -13.45 -29.59
N THR A 38 20.47 -12.29 -28.98
CA THR A 38 20.36 -12.17 -27.52
C THR A 38 19.15 -12.96 -26.99
N THR A 39 19.42 -13.77 -25.96
CA THR A 39 18.40 -14.28 -25.03
C THR A 39 18.59 -13.63 -23.67
N TYR A 40 17.54 -13.61 -22.85
CA TYR A 40 17.52 -12.92 -21.57
C TYR A 40 17.31 -13.90 -20.42
N LYS A 41 18.14 -13.76 -19.38
CA LYS A 41 17.91 -14.36 -18.07
C LYS A 41 17.38 -13.27 -17.15
N ILE A 42 16.19 -13.44 -16.60
CA ILE A 42 15.63 -12.47 -15.65
C ILE A 42 16.33 -12.64 -14.30
N ASP A 43 17.26 -11.75 -14.00
CA ASP A 43 18.05 -11.78 -12.77
C ASP A 43 17.32 -11.06 -11.62
N ALA A 44 16.63 -9.95 -11.94
CA ALA A 44 15.76 -9.26 -11.00
C ALA A 44 14.52 -8.65 -11.67
N PHE A 45 13.40 -8.71 -10.97
CA PHE A 45 12.13 -8.10 -11.37
C PHE A 45 11.61 -7.26 -10.19
N ASN A 46 12.20 -6.09 -10.00
CA ASN A 46 11.91 -5.25 -8.84
C ASN A 46 10.57 -4.52 -9.08
N PHE A 47 9.58 -4.82 -8.25
CA PHE A 47 8.26 -4.24 -8.33
C PHE A 47 7.94 -3.42 -7.08
N ASP A 48 7.52 -2.19 -7.30
CA ASP A 48 7.08 -1.27 -6.26
C ASP A 48 5.60 -0.96 -6.46
N LEU A 49 4.78 -1.43 -5.51
CA LEU A 49 3.36 -1.08 -5.45
C LEU A 49 3.15 0.16 -4.58
N SER A 50 2.56 1.17 -5.22
CA SER A 50 2.13 2.38 -4.56
C SER A 50 0.63 2.57 -4.69
N GLN A 51 -0.05 2.73 -3.55
CA GLN A 51 -1.48 3.00 -3.46
C GLN A 51 -1.75 3.92 -2.26
N LEU A 52 -2.85 4.69 -2.33
CA LEU A 52 -3.21 5.61 -1.25
C LEU A 52 -3.88 4.93 -0.06
N TYR A 53 -4.51 3.78 -0.28
CA TYR A 53 -5.15 2.97 0.74
C TYR A 53 -5.30 1.55 0.21
N SER A 54 -5.37 0.60 1.13
CA SER A 54 -5.57 -0.81 0.80
C SER A 54 -7.06 -1.13 0.72
N VAL A 55 -7.43 -1.96 -0.27
CA VAL A 55 -8.81 -2.37 -0.53
C VAL A 55 -8.90 -3.88 -0.36
N ALA A 56 -9.89 -4.33 0.42
CA ALA A 56 -10.07 -5.74 0.71
C ALA A 56 -10.20 -6.59 -0.57
N GLY A 57 -9.46 -7.69 -0.61
CA GLY A 57 -9.43 -8.62 -1.73
C GLY A 57 -8.53 -8.22 -2.90
N MET A 58 -7.92 -7.03 -2.88
CA MET A 58 -6.90 -6.68 -3.88
C MET A 58 -5.62 -7.48 -3.66
N LEU A 59 -4.88 -7.72 -4.74
CA LEU A 59 -3.55 -8.33 -4.66
C LEU A 59 -2.58 -7.40 -3.92
N ASN A 60 -1.78 -7.96 -3.02
CA ASN A 60 -0.66 -7.23 -2.41
C ASN A 60 0.52 -7.08 -3.40
N GLU A 61 1.57 -6.36 -2.99
CA GLU A 61 2.74 -6.06 -3.83
C GLU A 61 3.36 -7.34 -4.42
N LYS A 62 3.66 -8.34 -3.57
CA LYS A 62 4.29 -9.60 -3.97
C LYS A 62 3.41 -10.42 -4.90
N GLU A 63 2.10 -10.42 -4.69
CA GLU A 63 1.15 -11.11 -5.56
C GLU A 63 1.03 -10.45 -6.93
N THR A 64 1.00 -9.11 -6.96
CA THR A 64 1.01 -8.35 -8.21
C THR A 64 2.35 -8.50 -8.94
N GLU A 65 3.47 -8.44 -8.23
CA GLU A 65 4.81 -8.70 -8.76
C GLU A 65 4.89 -10.07 -9.41
N ALA A 66 4.51 -11.13 -8.69
CA ALA A 66 4.55 -12.50 -9.20
C ALA A 66 3.67 -12.66 -10.45
N LEU A 67 2.48 -12.07 -10.44
CA LEU A 67 1.57 -12.06 -11.58
C LEU A 67 2.20 -11.37 -12.81
N MET A 68 2.77 -10.18 -12.60
CA MET A 68 3.42 -9.40 -13.66
C MET A 68 4.66 -10.10 -14.19
N LEU A 69 5.50 -10.65 -13.32
CA LEU A 69 6.68 -11.44 -13.68
C LEU A 69 6.28 -12.64 -14.53
N ARG A 70 5.26 -13.43 -14.13
CA ARG A 70 4.82 -14.58 -14.93
C ARG A 70 4.35 -14.14 -16.32
N SER A 71 3.55 -13.08 -16.42
CA SER A 71 3.08 -12.55 -17.71
C SER A 71 4.22 -12.05 -18.59
N PHE A 72 5.17 -11.33 -17.98
CA PHE A 72 6.36 -10.82 -18.66
C PHE A 72 7.23 -11.97 -19.19
N SER A 73 7.55 -12.96 -18.35
CA SER A 73 8.35 -14.14 -18.73
C SER A 73 7.68 -14.97 -19.81
N ALA A 74 6.38 -15.25 -19.69
CA ALA A 74 5.63 -16.00 -20.70
C ALA A 74 5.65 -15.30 -22.06
N LYS A 75 5.68 -13.96 -22.06
CA LYS A 75 5.77 -13.18 -23.29
C LYS A 75 7.15 -13.33 -23.93
N LEU A 76 8.23 -13.27 -23.16
CA LEU A 76 9.59 -13.50 -23.68
C LEU A 76 9.79 -14.94 -24.15
N GLU A 77 9.26 -15.91 -23.41
CA GLU A 77 9.30 -17.34 -23.74
C GLU A 77 8.62 -17.62 -25.09
N LYS A 78 7.44 -17.04 -25.32
CA LYS A 78 6.70 -17.18 -26.59
C LYS A 78 7.49 -16.69 -27.80
N GLU A 79 8.30 -15.64 -27.64
CA GLU A 79 9.13 -15.07 -28.71
C GLU A 79 10.53 -15.72 -28.76
N GLY A 80 10.79 -16.76 -27.96
CA GLY A 80 12.10 -17.43 -27.93
C GLY A 80 13.23 -16.58 -27.34
N LEU A 81 12.90 -15.53 -26.59
CA LEU A 81 13.86 -14.60 -26.00
C LEU A 81 14.18 -14.91 -24.53
N LEU A 82 13.40 -15.76 -23.87
CA LEU A 82 13.71 -16.19 -22.51
C LEU A 82 14.75 -17.31 -22.56
N ALA A 83 15.88 -17.12 -21.88
CA ALA A 83 16.96 -18.10 -21.82
C ALA A 83 16.53 -19.38 -21.09
N THR A 84 17.01 -20.52 -21.59
CA THR A 84 16.96 -21.81 -20.89
C THR A 84 18.28 -22.06 -20.15
N GLU A 85 18.36 -23.14 -19.37
CA GLU A 85 19.61 -23.53 -18.66
C GLU A 85 20.79 -23.78 -19.62
N GLU A 86 20.53 -24.04 -20.89
CA GLU A 86 21.56 -24.30 -21.91
C GLU A 86 22.14 -23.00 -22.51
N ASN A 87 21.49 -21.85 -22.33
CA ASN A 87 21.92 -20.58 -22.89
C ASN A 87 22.94 -19.87 -21.99
N THR A 88 24.22 -20.22 -22.11
CA THR A 88 25.31 -19.63 -21.29
C THR A 88 25.57 -18.15 -21.58
N ASP A 89 25.20 -17.68 -22.77
CA ASP A 89 25.48 -16.32 -23.25
C ASP A 89 24.27 -15.37 -23.06
N ALA A 90 23.30 -15.77 -22.23
CA ALA A 90 22.12 -14.97 -21.95
C ALA A 90 22.48 -13.66 -21.22
N LEU A 91 21.91 -12.54 -21.65
CA LEU A 91 22.06 -11.28 -20.94
C LEU A 91 21.23 -11.30 -19.65
N SER A 92 21.88 -10.98 -18.53
CA SER A 92 21.23 -10.80 -17.23
C SER A 92 20.37 -9.54 -17.25
N LEU A 93 19.07 -9.72 -17.18
CA LEU A 93 18.05 -8.69 -17.28
C LEU A 93 17.59 -8.26 -15.88
N VAL A 94 17.53 -6.94 -15.67
CA VAL A 94 16.92 -6.32 -14.50
C VAL A 94 15.78 -5.42 -14.96
N VAL A 95 14.58 -5.69 -14.44
CA VAL A 95 13.39 -4.86 -14.69
C VAL A 95 13.02 -4.16 -13.39
N ASN A 96 12.90 -2.83 -13.40
CA ASN A 96 12.41 -2.06 -12.26
C ASN A 96 11.07 -1.43 -12.64
N ILE A 97 10.06 -1.56 -11.77
CA ILE A 97 8.69 -1.13 -12.03
C ILE A 97 8.16 -0.34 -10.84
N ASP A 98 7.81 0.91 -11.08
CA ASP A 98 7.03 1.75 -10.17
C ASP A 98 5.56 1.69 -10.62
N TYR A 99 4.71 0.99 -9.88
CA TYR A 99 3.29 0.78 -10.21
C TYR A 99 2.38 1.51 -9.21
N PHE A 100 1.69 2.54 -9.70
CA PHE A 100 0.75 3.31 -8.90
C PHE A 100 -0.69 2.86 -9.15
N ARG A 101 -1.23 2.04 -8.23
CA ARG A 101 -2.63 1.61 -8.26
C ARG A 101 -3.53 2.77 -7.88
N ASN A 102 -4.36 3.19 -8.84
CA ASN A 102 -5.31 4.28 -8.64
C ASN A 102 -6.72 3.75 -8.40
N TYR A 103 -7.46 4.40 -7.52
CA TYR A 103 -8.89 4.15 -7.35
C TYR A 103 -9.75 5.31 -7.84
N VAL A 104 -10.94 5.00 -8.35
CA VAL A 104 -11.90 6.02 -8.79
C VAL A 104 -12.29 6.86 -7.58
N GLY A 105 -12.14 8.18 -7.71
CA GLY A 105 -12.45 9.15 -6.66
C GLY A 105 -11.39 9.25 -5.55
N GLN A 106 -10.22 8.62 -5.67
CA GLN A 106 -9.21 8.60 -4.60
C GLN A 106 -8.70 9.99 -4.17
N ALA A 107 -8.73 10.97 -5.08
CA ALA A 107 -8.38 12.36 -4.82
C ALA A 107 -9.55 13.19 -4.26
N THR A 108 -10.69 12.56 -3.99
CA THR A 108 -11.91 13.18 -3.49
C THR A 108 -12.30 12.58 -2.13
N PRO A 109 -13.19 13.23 -1.37
CA PRO A 109 -13.79 12.62 -0.18
C PRO A 109 -14.62 11.36 -0.48
N PHE A 110 -15.05 11.17 -1.74
CA PHE A 110 -15.90 10.06 -2.17
C PHE A 110 -15.06 8.94 -2.79
N ARG A 111 -14.32 8.25 -1.95
CA ARG A 111 -13.47 7.12 -2.37
C ARG A 111 -14.32 5.93 -2.78
N THR A 112 -13.88 5.20 -3.80
CA THR A 112 -14.48 3.93 -4.21
C THR A 112 -13.44 2.82 -4.22
N GLU A 113 -13.91 1.57 -4.23
CA GLU A 113 -13.06 0.37 -4.37
C GLU A 113 -12.79 0.03 -5.84
N MET A 114 -13.35 0.81 -6.79
CA MET A 114 -13.18 0.59 -8.22
C MET A 114 -11.79 1.06 -8.65
N VAL A 115 -11.05 0.20 -9.33
CA VAL A 115 -9.70 0.51 -9.81
C VAL A 115 -9.79 1.32 -11.09
N SER A 116 -9.00 2.37 -11.16
CA SER A 116 -8.81 3.19 -12.35
C SER A 116 -7.45 2.86 -12.97
N PRO A 117 -7.22 3.18 -14.26
CA PRO A 117 -5.94 2.95 -14.92
C PRO A 117 -4.74 3.31 -14.03
N PRO A 118 -3.81 2.38 -13.77
CA PRO A 118 -2.66 2.67 -12.95
C PRO A 118 -1.73 3.62 -13.69
N LYS A 119 -0.92 4.36 -12.93
CA LYS A 119 0.27 4.99 -13.49
C LYS A 119 1.44 4.04 -13.36
N LEU A 120 2.29 4.02 -14.37
CA LEU A 120 3.41 3.11 -14.46
C LEU A 120 4.65 3.89 -14.89
N TYR A 121 5.77 3.63 -14.22
CA TYR A 121 7.08 3.98 -14.70
C TYR A 121 7.96 2.72 -14.61
N TYR A 122 8.83 2.50 -15.59
CA TYR A 122 9.73 1.35 -15.57
C TYR A 122 11.05 1.63 -16.26
N SER A 123 12.06 0.85 -15.88
CA SER A 123 13.34 0.80 -16.57
C SER A 123 13.72 -0.65 -16.87
N ILE A 124 14.40 -0.83 -17.99
CA ILE A 124 14.97 -2.11 -18.41
C ILE A 124 16.47 -1.94 -18.47
N GLU A 125 17.17 -2.75 -17.70
CA GLU A 125 18.62 -2.72 -17.54
C GLU A 125 19.18 -4.12 -17.83
N VAL A 126 20.43 -4.17 -18.28
CA VAL A 126 21.21 -5.41 -18.31
C VAL A 126 22.43 -5.28 -17.42
N ILE A 127 22.89 -6.41 -16.90
CA ILE A 127 24.16 -6.52 -16.20
C ILE A 127 25.18 -7.02 -17.22
N ASP A 128 26.21 -6.21 -17.50
CA ASP A 128 27.27 -6.62 -18.41
C ASP A 128 28.24 -7.62 -17.77
N GLU A 129 29.21 -8.11 -18.54
CA GLU A 129 30.23 -9.08 -18.08
C GLU A 129 31.07 -8.59 -16.88
N LYS A 130 31.09 -7.28 -16.61
CA LYS A 130 31.81 -6.68 -15.48
C LYS A 130 30.91 -6.53 -14.24
N GLY A 131 29.65 -6.95 -14.33
CA GLY A 131 28.67 -6.74 -13.27
C GLY A 131 28.09 -5.32 -13.24
N GLU A 132 28.34 -4.50 -14.26
CA GLU A 132 27.82 -3.12 -14.30
C GLU A 132 26.42 -3.10 -14.91
N LYS A 133 25.49 -2.39 -14.25
CA LYS A 133 24.15 -2.16 -14.78
C LYS A 133 24.20 -1.13 -15.92
N LYS A 134 23.61 -1.48 -17.06
CA LYS A 134 23.47 -0.63 -18.25
C LYS A 134 21.99 -0.49 -18.59
N THR A 135 21.49 0.75 -18.61
CA THR A 135 20.10 1.03 -18.99
C THR A 135 19.92 0.86 -20.50
N ILE A 136 19.02 -0.02 -20.88
CA ILE A 136 18.55 -0.18 -22.26
C ILE A 136 17.42 0.82 -22.52
N PHE A 137 16.47 0.89 -21.59
CA PHE A 137 15.29 1.73 -21.73
C PHE A 137 14.81 2.26 -20.38
N GLN A 138 14.26 3.46 -20.41
CA GLN A 138 13.62 4.11 -19.28
C GLN A 138 12.35 4.78 -19.80
N SER A 139 11.21 4.42 -19.24
CA SER A 139 9.93 4.99 -19.67
C SER A 139 9.75 6.41 -19.14
N GLN A 140 8.83 7.16 -19.73
CA GLN A 140 8.17 8.25 -19.00
C GLN A 140 7.04 7.67 -18.14
N GLU A 141 6.36 8.50 -17.35
CA GLU A 141 5.10 8.10 -16.72
C GLU A 141 4.12 7.70 -17.83
N MET A 142 3.57 6.49 -17.71
CA MET A 142 2.55 5.97 -18.62
C MET A 142 1.27 5.66 -17.84
N THR A 143 0.15 5.60 -18.54
CA THR A 143 -1.12 5.12 -17.98
C THR A 143 -1.61 3.95 -18.82
N THR A 144 -1.95 2.86 -18.16
CA THR A 144 -2.41 1.64 -18.85
C THR A 144 -3.93 1.66 -18.97
N SER A 145 -4.48 1.95 -20.16
CA SER A 145 -5.92 1.81 -20.39
C SER A 145 -6.28 0.36 -20.73
N ALA A 146 -7.16 -0.27 -19.97
CA ALA A 146 -7.72 -1.57 -20.31
C ALA A 146 -8.83 -1.35 -21.35
N ARG A 147 -8.61 -1.78 -22.60
CA ARG A 147 -9.74 -2.03 -23.50
C ARG A 147 -10.42 -3.32 -23.05
N SER A 148 -11.75 -3.32 -23.03
CA SER A 148 -12.61 -4.45 -22.64
C SER A 148 -12.08 -5.79 -23.17
N LEU A 149 -11.40 -6.56 -22.33
CA LEU A 149 -10.89 -7.90 -22.66
C LEU A 149 -11.33 -8.89 -21.57
N PHE A 150 -11.91 -10.00 -22.05
CA PHE A 150 -12.19 -11.28 -21.39
C PHE A 150 -13.00 -11.32 -20.08
N TYR A 151 -13.77 -12.41 -19.89
CA TYR A 151 -14.60 -12.67 -18.72
C TYR A 151 -13.92 -13.75 -17.85
N LEU A 152 -13.21 -13.36 -16.79
CA LEU A 152 -12.45 -14.28 -15.92
C LEU A 152 -13.27 -14.84 -14.73
N GLY A 153 -14.54 -14.48 -14.56
CA GLY A 153 -15.37 -14.97 -13.44
C GLY A 153 -14.94 -14.48 -12.05
N ILE A 154 -14.07 -13.47 -11.98
CA ILE A 154 -13.57 -12.83 -10.75
C ILE A 154 -14.43 -11.61 -10.42
N ASN A 155 -14.47 -11.19 -9.14
CA ASN A 155 -15.02 -9.89 -8.73
C ASN A 155 -14.52 -8.78 -9.66
N LYS A 156 -15.44 -7.94 -10.14
CA LYS A 156 -15.18 -6.92 -11.16
C LYS A 156 -13.96 -6.04 -10.85
N ASN A 157 -13.77 -5.64 -9.58
CA ASN A 157 -12.69 -4.71 -9.21
C ASN A 157 -11.32 -5.39 -9.23
N ILE A 158 -11.19 -6.58 -8.63
CA ILE A 158 -9.94 -7.37 -8.64
C ILE A 158 -9.57 -7.76 -10.08
N LYS A 159 -10.58 -8.12 -10.87
CA LYS A 159 -10.40 -8.45 -12.28
C LYS A 159 -9.78 -7.29 -13.06
N GLU A 160 -10.26 -6.06 -12.85
CA GLU A 160 -9.72 -4.88 -13.53
C GLU A 160 -8.25 -4.64 -13.13
N ASP A 161 -7.90 -4.74 -11.85
CA ASP A 161 -6.51 -4.59 -11.38
C ASP A 161 -5.55 -5.66 -11.92
N VAL A 162 -5.98 -6.92 -11.88
CA VAL A 162 -5.25 -8.05 -12.50
C VAL A 162 -5.02 -7.78 -13.98
N MET A 163 -6.05 -7.33 -14.71
CA MET A 163 -5.92 -7.01 -16.12
C MET A 163 -4.94 -5.86 -16.37
N TYR A 164 -4.99 -4.78 -15.57
CA TYR A 164 -4.03 -3.69 -15.69
C TYR A 164 -2.59 -4.14 -15.45
N SER A 165 -2.38 -5.01 -14.46
CA SER A 165 -1.08 -5.60 -14.14
C SER A 165 -0.54 -6.41 -15.32
N LEU A 166 -1.35 -7.31 -15.89
CA LEU A 166 -1.00 -8.13 -17.05
C LEU A 166 -0.70 -7.29 -18.30
N ILE A 167 -1.54 -6.29 -18.61
CA ILE A 167 -1.33 -5.40 -19.76
C ILE A 167 -0.04 -4.59 -19.58
N SER A 168 0.26 -4.14 -18.35
CA SER A 168 1.48 -3.40 -18.05
C SER A 168 2.71 -4.29 -18.25
N ALA A 169 2.72 -5.50 -17.69
CA ALA A 169 3.80 -6.46 -17.87
C ALA A 169 4.05 -6.79 -19.35
N ASN A 170 2.98 -7.04 -20.12
CA ASN A 170 3.08 -7.31 -21.54
C ASN A 170 3.58 -6.09 -22.33
N SER A 171 3.20 -4.88 -21.94
CA SER A 171 3.72 -3.64 -22.56
C SER A 171 5.21 -3.48 -22.34
N ILE A 172 5.71 -3.81 -21.14
CA ILE A 172 7.14 -3.80 -20.82
C ILE A 172 7.89 -4.86 -21.64
N ALA A 173 7.37 -6.09 -21.70
CA ALA A 173 7.95 -7.17 -22.51
C ALA A 173 8.03 -6.79 -23.99
N LYS A 174 6.94 -6.25 -24.55
CA LYS A 174 6.91 -5.75 -25.94
C LYS A 174 7.97 -4.68 -26.18
N LYS A 175 8.19 -3.80 -25.21
CA LYS A 175 9.21 -2.77 -25.35
C LYS A 175 10.59 -3.40 -25.46
N LEU A 176 10.92 -4.39 -24.62
CA LEU A 176 12.18 -5.14 -24.72
C LEU A 176 12.31 -5.88 -26.06
N ILE A 177 11.27 -6.60 -26.48
CA ILE A 177 11.23 -7.30 -27.77
C ILE A 177 11.53 -6.34 -28.91
N SER A 178 10.87 -5.17 -28.95
CA SER A 178 11.06 -4.16 -30.00
C SER A 178 12.46 -3.54 -30.04
N LEU A 179 13.23 -3.65 -28.95
CA LEU A 179 14.61 -3.17 -28.87
C LEU A 179 15.62 -4.28 -29.22
N THR A 180 15.17 -5.53 -29.33
CA THR A 180 15.99 -6.69 -29.67
C THR A 180 16.14 -6.76 -31.20
N PRO A 181 17.37 -6.74 -31.77
CA PRO A 181 17.58 -6.55 -33.20
C PRO A 181 16.83 -7.53 -34.12
N GLU A 182 16.70 -8.81 -33.77
CA GLU A 182 16.01 -9.82 -34.60
C GLU A 182 14.50 -9.56 -34.73
N HIS A 183 13.97 -8.68 -33.88
CA HIS A 183 12.56 -8.38 -33.75
C HIS A 183 12.26 -6.93 -34.16
N GLU A 184 13.14 -6.30 -34.94
CA GLU A 184 12.86 -5.00 -35.54
C GLU A 184 11.61 -5.09 -36.44
N GLY A 185 10.57 -4.31 -36.12
CA GLY A 185 9.27 -4.41 -36.81
C GLY A 185 8.29 -5.43 -36.21
N TYR A 186 8.55 -5.92 -35.00
CA TYR A 186 7.63 -6.78 -34.25
C TYR A 186 6.18 -6.25 -34.27
N SER A 187 5.26 -7.09 -34.72
CA SER A 187 3.81 -6.86 -34.66
C SER A 187 3.19 -7.76 -33.60
N GLU A 188 2.32 -7.20 -32.77
CA GLU A 188 1.68 -7.93 -31.69
C GLU A 188 0.83 -9.10 -32.21
N ASP A 189 1.10 -10.30 -31.71
CA ASP A 189 0.16 -11.41 -31.77
C ASP A 189 -0.95 -11.19 -30.72
N PRO A 190 -2.22 -10.98 -31.15
CA PRO A 190 -3.35 -10.77 -30.24
C PRO A 190 -3.58 -11.94 -29.29
N GLU A 191 -3.14 -13.16 -29.64
CA GLU A 191 -3.35 -14.37 -28.85
C GLU A 191 -2.29 -14.58 -27.78
N ALA A 192 -1.28 -13.71 -27.67
CA ALA A 192 -0.20 -13.83 -26.68
C ALA A 192 -0.67 -13.89 -25.21
N TYR A 193 -1.88 -13.42 -24.90
CA TYR A 193 -2.45 -13.52 -23.55
C TYR A 193 -2.81 -14.97 -23.16
N THR A 194 -2.97 -15.87 -24.12
CA THR A 194 -3.47 -17.23 -23.87
C THR A 194 -2.43 -18.17 -23.27
N SER A 195 -1.13 -17.97 -23.56
CA SER A 195 -0.08 -18.92 -23.18
C SER A 195 0.10 -19.05 -21.66
N ALA A 196 -0.10 -17.96 -20.91
CA ALA A 196 -0.01 -17.96 -19.44
C ALA A 196 -1.36 -18.01 -18.73
N ALA A 197 -2.49 -18.09 -19.45
CA ALA A 197 -3.81 -17.89 -18.87
C ALA A 197 -4.15 -18.93 -17.77
N ASN A 198 -3.76 -20.19 -17.99
CA ASN A 198 -3.99 -21.25 -17.01
C ASN A 198 -3.15 -21.07 -15.74
N ASP A 199 -1.88 -20.69 -15.88
CA ASP A 199 -0.98 -20.45 -14.75
C ASP A 199 -1.45 -19.25 -13.94
N ILE A 200 -1.81 -18.15 -14.62
CA ILE A 200 -2.38 -16.96 -13.98
C ILE A 200 -3.64 -17.33 -13.19
N LYS A 201 -4.54 -18.13 -13.79
CA LYS A 201 -5.75 -18.59 -13.10
C LYS A 201 -5.41 -19.41 -11.85
N LEU A 202 -4.41 -20.29 -11.93
CA LEU A 202 -3.96 -21.08 -10.80
C LEU A 202 -3.37 -20.18 -9.69
N MET A 203 -2.53 -19.21 -10.04
CA MET A 203 -1.96 -18.23 -9.10
C MET A 203 -3.05 -17.43 -8.40
N LEU A 204 -4.05 -16.93 -9.13
CA LEU A 204 -5.16 -16.17 -8.55
C LEU A 204 -5.99 -17.02 -7.58
N ASN A 205 -6.19 -18.30 -7.90
CA ASN A 205 -6.84 -19.23 -6.96
C ASN A 205 -5.99 -19.42 -5.70
N GLN A 206 -4.68 -19.61 -5.85
CA GLN A 206 -3.75 -19.74 -4.71
C GLN A 206 -3.73 -18.49 -3.84
N PHE A 207 -3.71 -17.29 -4.44
CA PHE A 207 -3.76 -16.02 -3.70
C PHE A 207 -5.07 -15.88 -2.91
N SER A 208 -6.20 -16.27 -3.51
CA SER A 208 -7.49 -16.26 -2.81
C SER A 208 -7.62 -17.29 -1.68
N GLN A 209 -6.81 -18.35 -1.74
CA GLN A 209 -6.77 -19.43 -0.74
C GLN A 209 -5.73 -19.22 0.34
N LYS A 210 -4.82 -18.25 0.19
CA LYS A 210 -3.76 -17.99 1.16
C LYS A 210 -4.42 -17.69 2.51
N ALA A 211 -4.30 -18.65 3.43
CA ALA A 211 -4.89 -18.54 4.75
C ALA A 211 -4.37 -17.25 5.39
N SER A 212 -5.29 -16.40 5.85
CA SER A 212 -4.92 -15.30 6.73
C SER A 212 -4.16 -15.88 7.92
N THR A 213 -3.00 -15.30 8.24
CA THR A 213 -2.29 -15.63 9.47
C THR A 213 -3.30 -15.59 10.62
N PRO A 214 -3.38 -16.65 11.45
CA PRO A 214 -4.33 -16.68 12.55
C PRO A 214 -4.16 -15.45 13.43
N SER A 215 -5.25 -14.75 13.69
CA SER A 215 -5.27 -13.63 14.64
C SER A 215 -4.99 -14.16 16.05
N ASP A 216 -4.00 -13.58 16.72
CA ASP A 216 -3.76 -13.79 18.14
C ASP A 216 -4.82 -13.06 18.96
N LYS A 217 -5.68 -13.84 19.61
CA LYS A 217 -6.77 -13.34 20.47
C LYS A 217 -6.38 -13.30 21.96
N THR A 218 -5.16 -13.70 22.30
CA THR A 218 -4.76 -14.01 23.68
C THR A 218 -3.92 -12.92 24.35
N TYR A 219 -3.29 -12.03 23.57
CA TYR A 219 -2.34 -11.06 24.09
C TYR A 219 -2.99 -9.85 24.79
N ILE A 220 -4.28 -9.58 24.56
CA ILE A 220 -5.01 -8.51 25.24
C ILE A 220 -5.52 -9.02 26.58
N PRO A 221 -5.24 -8.32 27.70
CA PRO A 221 -5.60 -8.82 29.03
C PRO A 221 -7.12 -8.94 29.25
N ASP A 222 -7.55 -10.05 29.85
CA ASP A 222 -8.96 -10.27 30.23
C ASP A 222 -9.52 -9.17 31.15
N THR A 223 -8.67 -8.55 31.97
CA THR A 223 -9.06 -7.44 32.84
C THR A 223 -9.54 -6.23 32.04
N LEU A 224 -8.98 -5.99 30.86
CA LEU A 224 -9.42 -4.95 29.95
C LEU A 224 -10.78 -5.31 29.32
N THR A 225 -10.95 -6.56 28.91
CA THR A 225 -12.22 -7.10 28.41
C THR A 225 -13.32 -6.92 29.45
N GLN A 226 -13.05 -7.32 30.70
CA GLN A 226 -14.00 -7.22 31.81
C GLN A 226 -14.36 -5.77 32.14
N LYS A 227 -13.39 -4.84 32.08
CA LYS A 227 -13.66 -3.40 32.23
C LYS A 227 -14.72 -2.96 31.21
N TYR A 228 -14.52 -3.25 29.93
CA TYR A 228 -15.44 -2.81 28.90
C TYR A 228 -16.79 -3.52 28.96
N LEU A 229 -16.82 -4.82 29.25
CA LEU A 229 -18.07 -5.56 29.51
C LEU A 229 -18.89 -4.89 30.62
N ALA A 230 -18.26 -4.52 31.74
CA ALA A 230 -18.94 -3.82 32.83
C ALA A 230 -19.46 -2.44 32.41
N MET A 231 -18.72 -1.71 31.56
CA MET A 231 -19.15 -0.39 31.07
C MET A 231 -20.33 -0.50 30.10
N ILE A 232 -20.31 -1.44 29.14
CA ILE A 232 -21.40 -1.63 28.18
C ILE A 232 -22.66 -2.21 28.83
N SER A 233 -22.54 -2.89 29.97
CA SER A 233 -23.68 -3.36 30.77
C SER A 233 -24.19 -2.34 31.79
N SER A 234 -23.61 -1.13 31.84
CA SER A 234 -24.03 -0.08 32.78
C SER A 234 -25.47 0.36 32.53
N GLU A 235 -26.23 0.63 33.59
CA GLU A 235 -27.57 1.25 33.46
C GLU A 235 -27.50 2.66 32.87
N GLN A 236 -26.37 3.36 33.04
CA GLN A 236 -26.19 4.72 32.57
C GLN A 236 -25.77 4.74 31.09
N ARG A 237 -26.66 5.22 30.21
CA ARG A 237 -26.38 5.37 28.77
C ARG A 237 -25.06 6.08 28.47
N ARG A 238 -24.74 7.14 29.21
CA ARG A 238 -23.47 7.87 29.03
C ARG A 238 -22.24 6.99 29.20
N THR A 239 -22.26 6.07 30.17
CA THR A 239 -21.17 5.12 30.42
C THR A 239 -21.03 4.14 29.27
N ARG A 240 -22.15 3.63 28.73
CA ARG A 240 -22.14 2.73 27.57
C ARG A 240 -21.60 3.41 26.31
N MET A 241 -22.07 4.62 26.01
CA MET A 241 -21.59 5.41 24.86
C MET A 241 -20.09 5.71 24.96
N ASN A 242 -19.59 6.07 26.15
CA ASN A 242 -18.15 6.26 26.37
C ASN A 242 -17.37 4.95 26.15
N ALA A 243 -17.94 3.81 26.55
CA ALA A 243 -17.31 2.51 26.34
C ALA A 243 -17.13 2.20 24.85
N TYR A 244 -18.17 2.41 24.04
CA TYR A 244 -18.12 2.19 22.59
C TYR A 244 -17.03 3.04 21.93
N SER A 245 -17.00 4.34 22.24
CA SER A 245 -15.96 5.24 21.76
C SER A 245 -14.56 4.81 22.21
N GLU A 246 -14.37 4.44 23.49
CA GLU A 246 -13.08 3.93 23.98
C GLU A 246 -12.67 2.63 23.28
N ILE A 247 -13.60 1.72 22.97
CA ILE A 247 -13.31 0.45 22.28
C ILE A 247 -12.82 0.71 20.85
N GLN A 248 -13.48 1.62 20.12
CA GLN A 248 -13.12 1.98 18.74
C GLN A 248 -11.68 2.52 18.64
N ASP A 249 -11.17 3.19 19.68
CA ASP A 249 -9.83 3.78 19.70
C ASP A 249 -8.68 2.80 20.04
N GLN A 250 -9.00 1.56 20.44
CA GLN A 250 -8.03 0.61 21.02
C GLN A 250 -7.78 -0.66 20.19
N TRP A 251 -8.45 -0.82 19.05
CA TRP A 251 -8.30 -2.00 18.17
C TRP A 251 -8.39 -3.32 18.93
N LEU A 252 -9.48 -3.55 19.64
CA LEU A 252 -9.68 -4.77 20.42
C LEU A 252 -10.14 -5.93 19.50
N ASN A 253 -9.83 -7.18 19.87
CA ASN A 253 -10.28 -8.39 19.15
C ASN A 253 -10.82 -9.51 20.07
N GLN A 254 -11.26 -9.14 21.27
CA GLN A 254 -11.67 -10.09 22.31
C GLN A 254 -13.04 -10.62 21.97
N GLN A 255 -13.12 -11.90 21.59
CA GLN A 255 -14.36 -12.52 21.15
C GLN A 255 -15.51 -12.32 22.15
N ALA A 256 -15.28 -12.50 23.46
CA ALA A 256 -16.32 -12.32 24.47
C ALA A 256 -16.94 -10.90 24.47
N LEU A 257 -16.14 -9.87 24.22
CA LEU A 257 -16.60 -8.48 24.15
C LEU A 257 -17.49 -8.26 22.93
N PHE A 258 -17.03 -8.69 21.76
CA PHE A 258 -17.74 -8.44 20.50
C PHE A 258 -18.92 -9.38 20.28
N ASP A 259 -18.89 -10.60 20.83
CA ASP A 259 -20.06 -11.48 20.89
C ASP A 259 -21.16 -10.84 21.74
N THR A 260 -20.81 -10.24 22.88
CA THR A 260 -21.77 -9.51 23.72
C THR A 260 -22.38 -8.30 22.97
N LEU A 261 -21.57 -7.51 22.27
CA LEU A 261 -22.08 -6.41 21.44
C LEU A 261 -22.99 -6.92 20.32
N ASN A 262 -22.60 -8.00 19.67
CA ASN A 262 -23.36 -8.63 18.59
C ASN A 262 -24.73 -9.10 19.09
N ASP A 263 -24.79 -9.70 20.28
CA ASP A 263 -26.04 -10.14 20.90
C ASP A 263 -26.96 -8.95 21.25
N LEU A 264 -26.40 -7.86 21.79
CA LEU A 264 -27.15 -6.62 22.05
C LEU A 264 -27.77 -6.05 20.77
N ILE A 265 -26.99 -6.00 19.68
CA ILE A 265 -27.46 -5.55 18.36
C ILE A 265 -28.58 -6.45 17.85
N LEU A 266 -28.35 -7.77 17.84
CA LEU A 266 -29.33 -8.74 17.33
C LEU A 266 -30.63 -8.75 18.13
N SER A 267 -30.57 -8.42 19.42
CA SER A 267 -31.76 -8.36 20.28
C SER A 267 -32.65 -7.14 20.02
N SER A 268 -32.13 -6.07 19.40
CA SER A 268 -32.80 -4.77 19.34
C SER A 268 -33.04 -4.22 17.93
N TYR A 269 -32.34 -4.73 16.90
CA TYR A 269 -32.35 -4.12 15.56
C TYR A 269 -33.70 -4.09 14.82
N ASN A 270 -34.68 -4.85 15.30
CA ASN A 270 -36.04 -4.92 14.74
C ASN A 270 -37.12 -4.36 15.67
N ASP A 271 -36.73 -3.80 16.81
CA ASP A 271 -37.66 -3.20 17.76
C ASP A 271 -38.10 -1.80 17.30
N ASP A 272 -39.20 -1.33 17.88
CA ASP A 272 -39.60 0.08 17.77
C ASP A 272 -38.78 0.92 18.77
N LEU A 273 -37.67 1.48 18.28
CA LEU A 273 -36.67 2.16 19.09
C LEU A 273 -36.97 3.67 19.22
N THR A 274 -36.83 4.20 20.44
CA THR A 274 -36.71 5.66 20.62
C THR A 274 -35.44 6.17 19.93
N LYS A 275 -35.37 7.48 19.62
CA LYS A 275 -34.17 8.07 18.99
C LYS A 275 -32.88 7.78 19.78
N GLN A 276 -32.94 7.84 21.12
CA GLN A 276 -31.77 7.54 21.96
C GLN A 276 -31.31 6.08 21.89
N GLN A 277 -32.24 5.15 21.74
CA GLN A 277 -31.94 3.72 21.59
C GLN A 277 -31.40 3.44 20.18
N LEU A 278 -31.96 4.06 19.15
CA LEU A 278 -31.44 3.97 17.78
C LEU A 278 -30.00 4.50 17.71
N ASP A 279 -29.73 5.68 18.27
CA ASP A 279 -28.38 6.26 18.31
C ASP A 279 -27.38 5.34 19.04
N GLU A 280 -27.82 4.64 20.08
CA GLU A 280 -26.98 3.70 20.81
C GLU A 280 -26.73 2.40 20.00
N LEU A 281 -27.74 1.90 19.31
CA LEU A 281 -27.61 0.75 18.41
C LEU A 281 -26.66 1.07 17.24
N GLU A 282 -26.75 2.27 16.66
CA GLU A 282 -25.84 2.74 15.62
C GLU A 282 -24.39 2.74 16.11
N GLU A 283 -24.15 3.23 17.33
CA GLU A 283 -22.83 3.23 17.97
C GLU A 283 -22.28 1.81 18.22
N GLN A 284 -23.15 0.87 18.61
CA GLN A 284 -22.77 -0.55 18.74
C GLN A 284 -22.35 -1.16 17.39
N ILE A 285 -23.14 -0.90 16.34
CA ILE A 285 -22.85 -1.35 14.97
C ILE A 285 -21.53 -0.75 14.47
N GLU A 286 -21.32 0.55 14.69
CA GLU A 286 -20.07 1.23 14.34
C GLU A 286 -18.87 0.66 15.11
N THR A 287 -19.06 0.28 16.38
CA THR A 287 -18.02 -0.36 17.19
C THR A 287 -17.59 -1.72 16.61
N ILE A 288 -18.54 -2.58 16.25
CA ILE A 288 -18.23 -3.86 15.59
C ILE A 288 -17.57 -3.64 14.24
N ALA A 289 -18.06 -2.68 13.44
CA ALA A 289 -17.50 -2.40 12.14
C ALA A 289 -16.05 -1.88 12.23
N ASN A 290 -15.76 -0.97 13.17
CA ASN A 290 -14.40 -0.44 13.36
C ASN A 290 -13.41 -1.48 13.88
N ALA A 291 -13.86 -2.53 14.57
CA ALA A 291 -13.00 -3.62 15.01
C ALA A 291 -12.47 -4.49 13.85
N GLY A 292 -13.15 -4.47 12.69
CA GLY A 292 -12.73 -5.22 11.50
C GLY A 292 -12.82 -6.74 11.64
N LEU A 293 -13.52 -7.25 12.66
CA LEU A 293 -13.62 -8.68 12.93
C LEU A 293 -14.61 -9.34 11.96
N LYS A 294 -14.07 -10.12 11.01
CA LYS A 294 -14.81 -10.68 9.86
C LYS A 294 -15.96 -11.59 10.29
N GLU A 295 -15.86 -12.23 11.46
CA GLU A 295 -16.90 -13.10 12.01
C GLU A 295 -18.25 -12.39 12.21
N TYR A 296 -18.29 -11.07 12.38
CA TYR A 296 -19.53 -10.31 12.58
C TYR A 296 -20.11 -9.73 11.28
N LYS A 297 -19.46 -9.94 10.14
CA LYS A 297 -19.98 -9.54 8.83
C LYS A 297 -21.40 -10.09 8.53
N PRO A 298 -21.72 -11.37 8.82
CA PRO A 298 -23.07 -11.90 8.59
C PRO A 298 -24.15 -11.14 9.35
N THR A 299 -23.86 -10.66 10.56
CA THR A 299 -24.81 -9.85 11.34
C THR A 299 -25.10 -8.53 10.65
N LEU A 300 -24.08 -7.81 10.17
CA LEU A 300 -24.28 -6.53 9.47
C LEU A 300 -25.02 -6.72 8.14
N VAL A 301 -24.76 -7.81 7.42
CA VAL A 301 -25.52 -8.17 6.21
C VAL A 301 -26.98 -8.41 6.54
N LYS A 302 -27.26 -9.23 7.57
CA LYS A 302 -28.63 -9.52 8.03
C LYS A 302 -29.40 -8.24 8.38
N ILE A 303 -28.78 -7.29 9.08
CA ILE A 303 -29.42 -6.01 9.45
C ILE A 303 -29.69 -5.17 8.20
N THR A 304 -28.73 -5.09 7.28
CA THR A 304 -28.88 -4.36 6.00
C THR A 304 -30.07 -4.88 5.19
N GLU A 305 -30.33 -6.19 5.24
CA GLU A 305 -31.40 -6.84 4.46
C GLU A 305 -32.76 -6.88 5.19
N THR A 306 -32.77 -6.98 6.51
CA THR A 306 -33.97 -7.36 7.27
C THR A 306 -34.40 -6.38 8.36
N ALA A 307 -33.63 -5.33 8.65
CA ALA A 307 -34.02 -4.36 9.67
C ALA A 307 -35.32 -3.65 9.30
N THR A 308 -36.21 -3.44 10.26
CA THR A 308 -37.50 -2.78 10.02
C THR A 308 -37.31 -1.30 9.66
N SER A 309 -36.28 -0.64 10.20
CA SER A 309 -35.94 0.75 9.90
C SER A 309 -35.05 0.88 8.65
N THR A 310 -35.53 1.60 7.62
CA THR A 310 -34.72 1.94 6.43
C THR A 310 -33.52 2.83 6.77
N GLU A 311 -33.62 3.67 7.79
CA GLU A 311 -32.49 4.49 8.29
C GLU A 311 -31.36 3.56 8.76
N LEU A 312 -31.69 2.55 9.58
CA LEU A 312 -30.74 1.58 10.11
C LEU A 312 -30.15 0.68 9.02
N GLN A 313 -30.94 0.26 8.03
CA GLN A 313 -30.44 -0.48 6.86
C GLN A 313 -29.35 0.32 6.12
N ASN A 314 -29.62 1.60 5.84
CA ASN A 314 -28.71 2.49 5.13
C ASN A 314 -27.45 2.78 5.94
N PHE A 315 -27.59 3.02 7.26
CA PHE A 315 -26.46 3.19 8.16
C PHE A 315 -25.58 1.94 8.18
N THR A 316 -26.17 0.77 8.39
CA THR A 316 -25.45 -0.50 8.47
C THR A 316 -24.76 -0.86 7.15
N SER A 317 -25.38 -0.54 6.00
CA SER A 317 -24.74 -0.71 4.70
C SER A 317 -23.42 0.09 4.57
N LYS A 318 -23.36 1.30 5.15
CA LYS A 318 -22.12 2.09 5.21
C LYS A 318 -21.11 1.43 6.15
N GLN A 319 -21.55 0.99 7.32
CA GLN A 319 -20.68 0.34 8.31
C GLN A 319 -20.15 -1.02 7.82
N LEU A 320 -20.88 -1.74 6.98
CA LEU A 320 -20.37 -2.95 6.32
C LEU A 320 -19.15 -2.65 5.43
N LYS A 321 -19.09 -1.49 4.78
CA LYS A 321 -17.90 -1.05 4.02
C LYS A 321 -16.75 -0.73 4.96
N VAL A 322 -17.02 -0.06 6.09
CA VAL A 322 -16.03 0.19 7.14
C VAL A 322 -15.45 -1.13 7.65
N LEU A 323 -16.30 -2.12 7.98
CA LEU A 323 -15.86 -3.45 8.42
C LEU A 323 -14.92 -4.11 7.40
N ASN A 324 -15.29 -4.14 6.12
CA ASN A 324 -14.44 -4.75 5.10
C ASN A 324 -13.08 -4.04 5.00
N SER A 325 -13.05 -2.71 5.11
CA SER A 325 -11.80 -1.94 5.09
C SER A 325 -10.96 -2.18 6.36
N GLN A 326 -11.58 -2.20 7.53
CA GLN A 326 -10.90 -2.39 8.81
C GLN A 326 -10.46 -3.83 9.03
N ALA A 327 -11.05 -4.79 8.34
CA ALA A 327 -10.65 -6.19 8.43
C ALA A 327 -9.19 -6.42 8.00
N LEU A 328 -8.71 -5.68 6.99
CA LEU A 328 -7.30 -5.73 6.61
C LEU A 328 -6.38 -5.19 7.71
N THR A 329 -6.78 -4.07 8.33
CA THR A 329 -6.08 -3.49 9.47
C THR A 329 -6.03 -4.46 10.64
N SER A 330 -7.17 -5.08 10.96
CA SER A 330 -7.32 -6.03 12.06
C SER A 330 -6.44 -7.28 11.84
N ASP A 331 -6.42 -7.83 10.62
CA ASP A 331 -5.57 -8.97 10.26
C ASP A 331 -4.07 -8.69 10.48
N VAL A 332 -3.63 -7.42 10.39
CA VAL A 332 -2.24 -7.00 10.62
C VAL A 332 -1.99 -6.74 12.10
N ILE A 333 -2.84 -5.92 12.74
CA ILE A 333 -2.65 -5.49 14.14
C ILE A 333 -2.61 -6.68 15.10
N HIS A 334 -3.37 -7.73 14.81
CA HIS A 334 -3.51 -8.89 15.68
C HIS A 334 -2.68 -10.11 15.27
N GLN A 335 -1.65 -9.95 14.44
CA GLN A 335 -0.72 -11.06 14.17
C GLN A 335 0.08 -11.43 15.43
N PRO A 336 0.45 -12.71 15.63
CA PRO A 336 1.34 -13.09 16.72
C PRO A 336 2.69 -12.38 16.59
N LEU A 337 3.32 -12.07 17.72
CA LEU A 337 4.69 -11.57 17.74
C LEU A 337 5.69 -12.70 17.44
N PRO A 338 6.95 -12.37 17.07
CA PRO A 338 8.05 -13.33 17.11
C PRO A 338 8.14 -14.06 18.46
N GLU A 339 8.51 -15.34 18.46
CA GLU A 339 8.46 -16.22 19.66
C GLU A 339 9.28 -15.70 20.85
N ASP A 340 10.34 -14.93 20.59
CA ASP A 340 11.25 -14.36 21.58
C ASP A 340 10.78 -13.01 22.14
N MET A 341 9.64 -12.50 21.65
CA MET A 341 9.16 -11.17 21.96
C MET A 341 7.95 -11.19 22.90
N ASN A 342 8.07 -10.50 24.03
CA ASN A 342 6.98 -10.31 25.00
C ASN A 342 6.73 -8.82 25.23
N LEU A 343 5.67 -8.31 24.61
CA LEU A 343 5.28 -6.91 24.69
C LEU A 343 3.92 -6.77 25.40
N SER A 344 3.71 -5.65 26.09
CA SER A 344 2.35 -5.27 26.50
C SER A 344 1.45 -5.13 25.28
N TRP A 345 0.17 -5.42 25.41
CA TRP A 345 -0.76 -5.46 24.28
C TRP A 345 -0.75 -4.22 23.37
N LYS A 346 -0.63 -3.00 23.90
CA LYS A 346 -0.53 -1.80 23.06
C LYS A 346 0.75 -1.76 22.24
N LYS A 347 1.87 -2.19 22.82
CA LYS A 347 3.16 -2.26 22.14
C LYS A 347 3.17 -3.37 21.09
N HIS A 348 2.49 -4.48 21.35
CA HIS A 348 2.25 -5.55 20.36
C HIS A 348 1.55 -4.98 19.11
N GLN A 349 0.42 -4.29 19.30
CA GLN A 349 -0.29 -3.65 18.19
C GLN A 349 0.60 -2.68 17.41
N LEU A 350 1.32 -1.80 18.12
CA LEU A 350 2.20 -0.81 17.50
C LEU A 350 3.39 -1.45 16.77
N TYR A 351 3.93 -2.54 17.31
CA TYR A 351 4.97 -3.34 16.66
C TYR A 351 4.47 -3.84 15.31
N ASN A 352 3.35 -4.57 15.32
CA ASN A 352 2.77 -5.12 14.10
C ASN A 352 2.43 -4.06 13.06
N MET A 353 1.87 -2.92 13.50
CA MET A 353 1.58 -1.80 12.60
C MET A 353 2.84 -1.20 11.99
N ALA A 354 3.91 -1.04 12.78
CA ALA A 354 5.16 -0.46 12.32
C ALA A 354 5.94 -1.40 11.37
N THR A 355 5.88 -2.72 11.60
CA THR A 355 6.48 -3.74 10.72
C THR A 355 5.64 -4.10 9.50
N SER A 356 4.37 -3.64 9.44
CA SER A 356 3.48 -3.98 8.34
C SER A 356 3.92 -3.40 6.99
N GLU A 357 3.44 -3.99 5.89
CA GLU A 357 3.62 -3.42 4.54
C GLU A 357 2.64 -2.23 4.28
N GLU A 358 1.74 -1.95 5.23
CA GLU A 358 0.67 -0.96 5.13
C GLU A 358 1.13 0.45 5.54
N LYS A 359 1.46 1.29 4.55
CA LYS A 359 2.02 2.65 4.72
C LYS A 359 1.23 3.51 5.73
N ASP A 360 -0.10 3.41 5.72
CA ASP A 360 -0.97 4.16 6.63
C ASP A 360 -0.84 3.69 8.08
N LEU A 361 -0.75 2.37 8.30
CA LEU A 361 -0.53 1.80 9.63
C LEU A 361 0.87 2.12 10.15
N GLN A 362 1.89 2.01 9.30
CA GLN A 362 3.26 2.38 9.68
C GLN A 362 3.33 3.84 10.15
N ARG A 363 2.72 4.77 9.40
CA ARG A 363 2.66 6.19 9.74
C ARG A 363 1.86 6.45 11.03
N LEU A 364 0.74 5.75 11.21
CA LEU A 364 -0.06 5.87 12.43
C LEU A 364 0.70 5.34 13.66
N ALA A 365 1.39 4.20 13.51
CA ALA A 365 2.25 3.63 14.54
C ALA A 365 3.37 4.59 14.91
N ALA A 366 4.13 5.12 13.94
CA ALA A 366 5.20 6.08 14.19
C ALA A 366 4.71 7.31 14.99
N LYS A 367 3.54 7.86 14.65
CA LYS A 367 2.93 8.98 15.40
C LYS A 367 2.56 8.58 16.84
N LYS A 368 1.97 7.40 17.04
CA LYS A 368 1.61 6.90 18.38
C LYS A 368 2.88 6.59 19.20
N ILE A 369 3.89 5.98 18.60
CA ILE A 369 5.20 5.70 19.22
C ILE A 369 5.87 6.99 19.66
N TYR A 370 5.96 7.99 18.79
CA TYR A 370 6.52 9.31 19.12
C TYR A 370 5.86 9.94 20.34
N ARG A 371 4.52 9.88 20.41
CA ARG A 371 3.75 10.54 21.48
C ARG A 371 3.78 9.76 22.79
N ASP A 372 3.55 8.45 22.72
CA ASP A 372 3.22 7.62 23.88
C ASP A 372 4.42 6.76 24.34
N TYR A 373 5.40 6.50 23.45
CA TYR A 373 6.53 5.60 23.68
C TYR A 373 7.88 6.16 23.17
N PRO A 374 8.23 7.45 23.40
CA PRO A 374 9.40 8.09 22.78
C PRO A 374 10.76 7.47 23.15
N LYS A 375 10.81 6.57 24.14
CA LYS A 375 12.02 5.92 24.65
C LYS A 375 11.95 4.40 24.65
N ASP A 376 10.91 3.83 24.03
CA ASP A 376 10.75 2.38 24.00
C ASP A 376 11.69 1.76 22.96
N LYS A 377 12.75 1.11 23.43
CA LYS A 377 13.83 0.62 22.55
C LYS A 377 13.34 -0.35 21.47
N VAL A 378 12.41 -1.25 21.81
CA VAL A 378 11.92 -2.25 20.84
C VAL A 378 11.14 -1.56 19.72
N LEU A 379 10.24 -0.63 20.07
CA LEU A 379 9.46 0.10 19.07
C LEU A 379 10.32 1.08 18.25
N LEU A 380 11.34 1.70 18.87
CA LEU A 380 12.29 2.54 18.15
C LEU A 380 13.17 1.72 17.20
N ASP A 381 13.59 0.51 17.59
CA ASP A 381 14.37 -0.39 16.74
C ASP A 381 13.59 -0.81 15.50
N VAL A 382 12.32 -1.18 15.65
CA VAL A 382 11.45 -1.46 14.49
C VAL A 382 11.36 -0.28 13.53
N LEU A 383 11.22 0.94 14.03
CA LEU A 383 11.20 2.12 13.18
C LEU A 383 12.56 2.34 12.49
N SER A 384 13.65 2.10 13.20
CA SER A 384 15.02 2.13 12.67
C SER A 384 15.20 1.17 11.49
N ASP A 385 14.68 -0.05 11.59
CA ASP A 385 14.75 -1.07 10.53
C ASP A 385 14.00 -0.63 9.26
N GLN A 386 12.97 0.22 9.38
CA GLN A 386 12.27 0.75 8.21
C GLN A 386 13.11 1.75 7.40
N LEU A 387 14.16 2.33 7.98
CA LEU A 387 14.96 3.35 7.30
C LEU A 387 15.84 2.82 6.17
N ASP A 388 16.08 1.51 6.10
CA ASP A 388 16.80 0.92 4.97
C ASP A 388 16.05 1.18 3.64
N GLN A 389 14.71 1.26 3.70
CA GLN A 389 13.89 1.64 2.54
C GLN A 389 14.14 3.07 2.08
N ALA A 390 14.69 3.95 2.91
CA ALA A 390 15.01 5.32 2.53
C ALA A 390 16.22 5.41 1.59
N LEU A 391 16.99 4.33 1.44
CA LEU A 391 18.12 4.24 0.51
C LEU A 391 17.66 3.88 -0.92
N ILE A 392 16.48 3.28 -1.05
CA ILE A 392 15.91 2.85 -2.33
C ILE A 392 15.51 4.10 -3.13
N ARG A 393 16.03 4.21 -4.35
CA ARG A 393 15.68 5.27 -5.30
C ARG A 393 14.45 4.85 -6.12
N GLY A 394 13.60 5.78 -6.46
CA GLY A 394 12.39 5.53 -7.25
C GLY A 394 11.22 6.38 -6.77
N TYR A 395 10.03 6.11 -7.29
CA TYR A 395 8.83 6.85 -6.91
C TYR A 395 8.45 6.66 -5.44
N ASN A 396 8.64 5.46 -4.85
CA ASN A 396 8.41 5.26 -3.41
C ASN A 396 9.23 6.17 -2.52
N ALA A 397 10.45 6.54 -2.93
CA ALA A 397 11.29 7.42 -2.15
C ALA A 397 10.61 8.78 -1.91
N GLU A 398 9.84 9.27 -2.89
CA GLU A 398 9.04 10.47 -2.79
C GLU A 398 7.83 10.26 -1.88
N LEU A 399 7.08 9.16 -2.06
CA LEU A 399 5.88 8.90 -1.27
C LEU A 399 6.17 8.61 0.21
N ARG A 400 7.32 8.01 0.52
CA ARG A 400 7.73 7.65 1.88
C ARG A 400 8.65 8.68 2.53
N ASN A 401 9.04 9.75 1.83
CA ASN A 401 10.01 10.72 2.37
C ASN A 401 9.56 11.33 3.71
N ASP A 402 8.28 11.63 3.86
CA ASP A 402 7.69 12.19 5.08
C ASP A 402 7.73 11.19 6.21
N PHE A 403 7.39 9.93 5.93
CA PHE A 403 7.43 8.86 6.91
C PHE A 403 8.87 8.62 7.41
N HIS A 404 9.83 8.48 6.51
CA HIS A 404 11.25 8.31 6.88
C HIS A 404 11.82 9.53 7.61
N ALA A 405 11.45 10.75 7.20
CA ALA A 405 11.84 11.97 7.90
C ALA A 405 11.27 12.01 9.34
N TRP A 406 10.03 11.56 9.52
CA TRP A 406 9.43 11.41 10.85
C TRP A 406 10.18 10.37 11.70
N ILE A 407 10.59 9.24 11.13
CA ILE A 407 11.39 8.27 11.85
C ILE A 407 12.73 8.87 12.28
N CYS A 408 13.45 9.57 11.39
CA CYS A 408 14.71 10.24 11.73
C CYS A 408 14.54 11.16 12.95
N ARG A 409 13.45 11.93 12.98
CA ARG A 409 13.07 12.77 14.13
C ARG A 409 12.81 11.95 15.39
N ILE A 410 12.04 10.87 15.29
CA ILE A 410 11.70 10.01 16.44
C ILE A 410 12.99 9.43 17.05
N LEU A 411 13.90 8.91 16.22
CA LEU A 411 15.16 8.34 16.68
C LEU A 411 16.07 9.40 17.28
N GLY A 412 16.24 10.56 16.65
CA GLY A 412 17.08 11.64 17.19
C GLY A 412 16.56 12.17 18.53
N THR A 413 15.25 12.40 18.63
CA THR A 413 14.63 12.90 19.86
C THR A 413 14.53 11.86 20.98
N SER A 414 14.84 10.59 20.71
CA SER A 414 14.87 9.53 21.73
C SER A 414 16.03 9.70 22.72
N GLY A 415 17.15 10.32 22.28
CA GLY A 415 18.40 10.43 23.02
C GLY A 415 19.22 9.14 23.10
N ASP A 416 18.85 8.08 22.36
CA ASP A 416 19.62 6.83 22.31
C ASP A 416 20.69 6.91 21.21
N THR A 417 21.95 7.10 21.62
CA THR A 417 23.09 7.29 20.71
C THR A 417 23.35 6.11 19.78
N LYS A 418 22.73 4.94 20.02
CA LYS A 418 22.88 3.77 19.13
C LYS A 418 22.36 4.05 17.71
N TYR A 419 21.42 4.97 17.54
CA TYR A 419 20.85 5.30 16.23
C TYR A 419 21.70 6.28 15.41
N LYS A 420 22.67 6.95 16.05
CA LYS A 420 23.49 7.97 15.41
C LYS A 420 24.20 7.50 14.13
N PRO A 421 24.87 6.32 14.09
CA PRO A 421 25.54 5.86 12.89
C PRO A 421 24.60 5.66 11.69
N GLN A 422 23.37 5.18 11.92
CA GLN A 422 22.39 5.01 10.85
C GLN A 422 21.90 6.36 10.32
N LEU A 423 21.66 7.33 11.20
CA LEU A 423 21.27 8.68 10.80
C LEU A 423 22.39 9.40 10.02
N GLU A 424 23.65 9.29 10.45
CA GLU A 424 24.80 9.81 9.71
C GLU A 424 24.94 9.17 8.32
N TYR A 425 24.71 7.85 8.23
CA TYR A 425 24.73 7.15 6.96
C TYR A 425 23.61 7.62 6.01
N LEU A 426 22.39 7.81 6.53
CA LEU A 426 21.26 8.32 5.75
C LEU A 426 21.44 9.77 5.33
N ALA A 427 22.05 10.61 6.17
CA ALA A 427 22.38 11.99 5.83
C ALA A 427 23.19 12.09 4.52
N GLN A 428 24.04 11.09 4.27
CA GLN A 428 24.88 11.02 3.08
C GLN A 428 24.20 10.25 1.93
N ASN A 429 23.46 9.18 2.22
CA ASN A 429 23.09 8.17 1.23
C ASN A 429 21.59 8.04 0.94
N ALA A 430 20.70 8.61 1.76
CA ALA A 430 19.26 8.47 1.54
C ALA A 430 18.87 9.01 0.16
N ALA A 431 17.98 8.32 -0.54
CA ALA A 431 17.58 8.65 -1.90
C ALA A 431 16.97 10.05 -1.97
N HIS A 432 16.09 10.36 -1.01
CA HIS A 432 15.35 11.62 -1.00
C HIS A 432 16.05 12.70 -0.14
N ARG A 433 16.18 13.92 -0.68
CA ARG A 433 16.87 15.05 -0.04
C ARG A 433 16.30 15.41 1.34
N LYS A 434 14.97 15.38 1.48
CA LYS A 434 14.32 15.68 2.78
C LYS A 434 14.76 14.72 3.87
N VAL A 435 14.90 13.43 3.55
CA VAL A 435 15.34 12.42 4.52
C VAL A 435 16.78 12.69 4.93
N ARG A 436 17.66 13.01 3.96
CA ARG A 436 19.06 13.40 4.24
C ARG A 436 19.14 14.57 5.24
N ASN A 437 18.40 15.65 4.97
CA ASN A 437 18.40 16.83 5.84
C ASN A 437 17.89 16.52 7.25
N PHE A 438 16.84 15.71 7.38
CA PHE A 438 16.33 15.31 8.68
C PHE A 438 17.32 14.41 9.41
N ALA A 439 17.89 13.42 8.73
CA ALA A 439 18.88 12.52 9.32
C ALA A 439 20.12 13.29 9.81
N GLU A 440 20.61 14.26 9.04
CA GLU A 440 21.70 15.17 9.46
C GLU A 440 21.34 15.94 10.73
N THR A 441 20.20 16.65 10.71
CA THR A 441 19.73 17.46 11.84
C THR A 441 19.62 16.64 13.12
N TYR A 442 19.03 15.44 13.02
CA TYR A 442 18.74 14.61 14.18
C TYR A 442 19.89 13.70 14.62
N ALA A 443 20.91 13.50 13.76
CA ALA A 443 22.18 12.90 14.17
C ALA A 443 22.99 13.84 15.07
N ASP A 444 22.93 15.15 14.82
CA ASP A 444 23.58 16.17 15.65
C ASP A 444 22.93 16.34 17.02
N GLU A 445 21.63 16.00 17.14
CA GLU A 445 20.89 16.04 18.41
C GLU A 445 21.15 14.82 19.33
N LEU A 446 21.76 13.74 18.82
CA LEU A 446 22.19 12.54 19.56
C LEU A 446 23.65 12.65 20.02
#